data_AF-A0A6V7IRD0-F1
#
_entry.id   AF-A0A6V7IRD0-F1
#
_cell.length_a   1.000
_cell.length_b   1.000
_cell.length_c   1.000
_cell.angle_alpha   90.00
_cell.angle_beta   90.00
_cell.angle_gamma   90.00
#
_symmetry.space_group_name_H-M   'P 1'
#
loop_
_entity.id
_entity.type
_entity.pdbx_description
1 polymer ?
#
loop_
_entity_poly.entity_id
_entity_poly.type
_entity_poly.pdbx_seq_one_letter_code
_entity_poly.pdbx_strand_id
1 'polypeptide(L)'
;KGKRRAYDLGVRIRNAYNDFLGEIYYPPAIFARSTAVDRTKMSLQLVLAGIFPPTTPQKWHPQLNWQPVATSYVPRSKDVLLIPRDCP
;
A
#
# COMPACT_ATOMS: atom_id res chain seq x y z
N LYS A 1 -2.58 -16.12 -8.19
CA LYS A 1 -2.03 -16.43 -6.84
C LYS A 1 -1.25 -15.26 -6.21
N GLY A 2 -0.32 -14.59 -6.92
CA GLY A 2 0.45 -13.45 -6.37
C GLY A 2 -0.41 -12.29 -5.85
N LYS A 3 -1.38 -11.82 -6.65
CA LYS A 3 -2.28 -10.72 -6.27
C LYS A 3 -3.04 -11.00 -4.97
N ARG A 4 -3.63 -12.19 -4.86
CA ARG A 4 -4.37 -12.64 -3.65
C ARG A 4 -3.46 -12.64 -2.42
N ARG A 5 -2.24 -13.19 -2.51
CA ARG A 5 -1.29 -13.19 -1.38
C ARG A 5 -0.91 -11.78 -0.92
N ALA A 6 -0.74 -10.83 -1.84
CA ALA A 6 -0.43 -9.44 -1.50
C ALA A 6 -1.61 -8.76 -0.78
N TYR A 7 -2.84 -8.98 -1.26
CA TYR A 7 -4.04 -8.50 -0.58
C TYR A 7 -4.21 -9.12 0.82
N ASP A 8 -4.08 -10.45 0.93
CA ASP A 8 -4.20 -11.16 2.20
C ASP A 8 -3.14 -10.72 3.21
N LEU A 9 -1.93 -10.36 2.76
CA LEU A 9 -0.92 -9.75 3.61
C LEU A 9 -1.39 -8.41 4.17
N GLY A 10 -2.01 -7.57 3.34
CA GLY A 10 -2.61 -6.31 3.78
C GLY A 10 -3.69 -6.50 4.84
N VAL A 11 -4.58 -7.47 4.65
CA VAL A 11 -5.63 -7.83 5.62
C VAL A 11 -5.01 -8.28 6.95
N ARG A 12 -3.94 -9.09 6.91
CA ARG A 12 -3.24 -9.51 8.14
C ARG A 12 -2.58 -8.33 8.87
N ILE A 13 -1.96 -7.41 8.14
CA ILE A 13 -1.39 -6.19 8.71
C ILE A 13 -2.49 -5.33 9.35
N ARG A 14 -3.63 -5.16 8.66
CA ARG A 14 -4.79 -4.43 9.22
C ARG A 14 -5.24 -5.03 10.54
N ASN A 15 -5.42 -6.34 10.58
CA ASN A 15 -5.88 -7.02 11.78
C ASN A 15 -4.88 -6.90 12.94
N ALA A 16 -3.58 -6.95 12.65
CA ALA A 16 -2.54 -6.85 13.67
C ALA A 16 -2.36 -5.43 14.24
N TYR A 17 -2.62 -4.40 13.45
CA TYR A 17 -2.36 -3.00 13.80
C TYR A 17 -3.61 -2.11 13.74
N ASN A 18 -4.80 -2.70 13.87
CA ASN A 18 -6.07 -1.99 13.72
C ASN A 18 -6.15 -0.74 14.60
N ASP A 19 -5.77 -0.89 15.88
CA ASP A 19 -5.86 0.17 16.88
C ASP A 19 -4.85 1.29 16.63
N PHE A 20 -3.65 0.93 16.14
CA PHE A 20 -2.60 1.89 15.80
C PHE A 20 -2.92 2.67 14.52
N LEU A 21 -3.44 1.99 13.51
CA LEU A 21 -3.76 2.60 12.21
C LEU A 21 -5.03 3.46 12.25
N GLY A 22 -5.90 3.25 13.25
CA GLY A 22 -7.21 3.90 13.36
C GLY A 22 -8.20 3.44 12.30
N GLU A 23 -9.43 3.93 12.35
CA GLU A 23 -10.48 3.54 11.38
C GLU A 23 -10.34 4.25 10.03
N ILE A 24 -9.81 5.46 10.03
CA ILE A 24 -9.78 6.36 8.87
C ILE A 24 -8.37 6.40 8.31
N TYR A 25 -8.25 6.23 6.99
CA TYR A 25 -6.97 6.43 6.30
C TYR A 25 -6.55 7.90 6.38
N TYR A 26 -5.41 8.16 7.01
CA TYR A 26 -4.83 9.51 7.15
C TYR A 26 -3.47 9.59 6.45
N PRO A 27 -3.39 10.22 5.25
CA PRO A 27 -2.16 10.23 4.44
C PRO A 27 -0.89 10.70 5.18
N PRO A 28 -0.91 11.73 6.04
CA PRO A 28 0.30 12.17 6.74
C PRO A 28 0.88 11.15 7.72
N ALA A 29 0.09 10.18 8.21
CA ALA A 29 0.56 9.14 9.12
C ALA A 29 1.17 7.93 8.40
N ILE A 30 1.04 7.83 7.07
CA ILE A 30 1.40 6.62 6.32
C ILE A 30 2.30 6.99 5.14
N PHE A 31 3.46 6.35 5.06
CA PHE A 31 4.34 6.41 3.90
C PHE A 31 4.48 5.03 3.25
N ALA A 32 3.92 4.88 2.06
CA ALA A 32 3.96 3.64 1.31
C ALA A 32 4.93 3.75 0.12
N ARG A 33 6.03 3.00 0.15
CA ARG A 33 7.06 3.01 -0.90
C ARG A 33 7.30 1.62 -1.49
N SER A 34 7.52 1.57 -2.81
CA SER A 34 8.00 0.37 -3.52
C SER A 34 9.15 0.70 -4.47
N THR A 35 9.80 -0.32 -5.04
CA THR A 35 10.73 -0.12 -6.16
C THR A 35 9.98 0.34 -7.42
N ALA A 36 10.68 0.98 -8.37
CA ALA A 36 10.10 1.44 -9.63
C ALA A 36 9.69 0.33 -10.63
N VAL A 37 9.60 -0.94 -10.22
CA VAL A 37 9.19 -2.07 -11.07
C VAL A 37 7.67 -2.27 -10.96
N ASP A 38 6.99 -2.50 -12.09
CA ASP A 38 5.52 -2.54 -12.10
C ASP A 38 4.93 -3.64 -11.20
N ARG A 39 5.61 -4.80 -11.10
CA ARG A 39 5.20 -5.88 -10.19
C ARG A 39 5.16 -5.44 -8.73
N THR A 40 6.07 -4.56 -8.30
CA THR A 40 6.12 -4.09 -6.90
C THR A 40 5.12 -2.97 -6.64
N LYS A 41 4.91 -2.08 -7.62
CA LYS A 41 3.85 -1.06 -7.58
C LYS A 41 2.47 -1.72 -7.43
N MET A 42 2.17 -2.71 -8.28
CA MET A 42 0.91 -3.47 -8.20
C MET A 42 0.76 -4.24 -6.90
N SER A 43 1.85 -4.85 -6.39
CA SER A 43 1.80 -5.57 -5.12
C SER A 43 1.52 -4.63 -3.95
N LEU A 44 2.16 -3.45 -3.93
CA LEU A 44 1.93 -2.43 -2.90
C LEU A 44 0.46 -1.96 -2.91
N GLN A 45 -0.11 -1.67 -4.09
CA GLN A 45 -1.51 -1.28 -4.20
C GLN A 45 -2.47 -2.33 -3.62
N LEU A 46 -2.19 -3.62 -3.84
CA LEU A 46 -3.01 -4.72 -3.29
C LEU A 46 -2.86 -4.84 -1.78
N VAL A 47 -1.65 -4.70 -1.24
CA VAL A 47 -1.43 -4.65 0.20
C VAL A 47 -2.23 -3.49 0.81
N LEU A 48 -2.13 -2.29 0.24
CA LEU A 48 -2.83 -1.11 0.75
C LEU A 48 -4.35 -1.23 0.65
N ALA A 49 -4.87 -1.88 -0.39
CA ALA A 49 -6.29 -2.19 -0.51
C ALA A 49 -6.78 -3.14 0.60
N GLY A 50 -5.91 -4.02 1.10
CA GLY A 50 -6.20 -4.86 2.27
C GLY A 50 -6.03 -4.13 3.60
N ILE A 51 -5.12 -3.15 3.67
CA ILE A 51 -4.89 -2.36 4.89
C ILE A 51 -5.99 -1.31 5.10
N PHE A 52 -6.42 -0.62 4.05
CA PHE A 52 -7.30 0.55 4.12
C PHE A 52 -8.58 0.37 3.29
N PRO A 53 -9.45 -0.59 3.60
CA PRO A 53 -10.81 -0.57 3.05
C PRO A 53 -11.51 0.73 3.46
N PRO A 54 -12.23 1.43 2.56
CA PRO A 54 -12.86 2.70 2.89
C PRO A 54 -13.97 2.55 3.93
N THR A 55 -13.91 3.36 4.99
CA THR A 55 -15.03 3.56 5.92
C THR A 55 -16.08 4.47 5.29
N THR A 56 -17.28 4.54 5.87
CA THR A 56 -18.39 5.38 5.39
C THR A 56 -17.98 6.79 4.94
N PRO A 57 -17.22 7.59 5.72
CA PRO A 57 -16.82 8.94 5.30
C PRO A 57 -15.82 8.97 4.14
N GLN A 58 -15.06 7.89 3.90
CA GLN A 58 -14.05 7.82 2.82
C GLN A 58 -14.52 6.97 1.62
N LYS A 59 -15.74 6.44 1.68
CA LYS A 59 -16.31 5.63 0.62
C LYS A 59 -16.84 6.54 -0.50
N TRP A 60 -16.02 6.73 -1.53
CA TRP A 60 -16.34 7.56 -2.69
C TRP A 60 -17.24 6.86 -3.73
N HIS A 61 -17.31 5.52 -3.70
CA HIS A 61 -18.09 4.72 -4.67
C HIS A 61 -18.98 3.69 -3.94
N PRO A 62 -20.27 3.58 -4.30
CA PRO A 62 -21.23 2.76 -3.55
C PRO A 62 -20.92 1.26 -3.60
N GLN A 63 -20.47 0.76 -4.76
CA GLN A 63 -20.25 -0.67 -5.01
C GLN A 63 -18.78 -1.11 -4.98
N LEU A 64 -17.83 -0.15 -4.89
CA LEU A 64 -16.41 -0.46 -4.98
C LEU A 64 -15.79 -0.22 -3.60
N ASN A 65 -15.41 -1.32 -2.93
CA ASN A 65 -14.78 -1.28 -1.62
C ASN A 65 -13.26 -1.02 -1.73
N TRP A 66 -12.90 0.10 -2.36
CA TRP A 66 -11.51 0.52 -2.57
C TRP A 66 -11.41 2.04 -2.52
N GLN A 67 -10.31 2.55 -1.98
CA GLN A 67 -9.97 3.97 -1.99
C GLN A 67 -8.53 4.18 -2.47
N PRO A 68 -8.23 5.34 -3.08
CA PRO A 68 -6.87 5.67 -3.46
C PRO A 68 -6.00 5.91 -2.21
N VAL A 69 -4.86 5.23 -2.16
CA VAL A 69 -3.82 5.42 -1.14
C VAL A 69 -2.56 5.93 -1.83
N ALA A 70 -1.92 6.97 -1.26
CA ALA A 70 -0.73 7.56 -1.85
C ALA A 70 0.42 6.55 -1.84
N THR A 71 1.13 6.44 -2.97
CA THR A 71 2.30 5.56 -3.09
C THR A 71 3.45 6.31 -3.71
N SER A 72 4.67 5.98 -3.28
CA SER A 72 5.90 6.55 -3.79
C SER A 72 6.83 5.47 -4.33
N TYR A 73 7.66 5.85 -5.29
CA TYR A 73 8.77 5.05 -5.77
C TYR A 73 9.89 5.99 -6.22
N VAL A 74 11.12 5.50 -6.16
CA VAL A 74 12.29 6.22 -6.66
C VAL A 74 12.74 5.54 -7.96
N PRO A 75 13.12 6.28 -9.01
CA PRO A 75 13.68 5.68 -10.22
C PRO A 75 14.81 4.72 -9.87
N ARG A 76 14.86 3.55 -10.54
CA ARG A 76 15.78 2.45 -10.18
C ARG A 76 17.23 2.91 -10.02
N SER A 77 17.74 3.73 -10.93
CA SER A 77 19.11 4.26 -10.88
C SER A 77 19.43 5.17 -9.69
N LYS A 78 18.41 5.58 -8.92
CA LYS A 78 18.53 6.41 -7.73
C LYS A 78 18.03 5.70 -6.46
N ASP A 79 17.57 4.46 -6.57
CA ASP A 79 16.94 3.74 -5.45
C ASP A 79 17.96 2.94 -4.62
N VAL A 80 18.83 3.66 -3.92
CA VAL A 80 19.86 3.07 -3.04
C VAL A 80 19.28 2.34 -1.83
N LEU A 81 18.02 2.61 -1.47
CA LEU A 81 17.36 2.02 -0.30
C LEU A 81 16.84 0.62 -0.60
N LEU A 82 16.05 0.48 -1.67
CA LEU A 82 15.40 -0.78 -2.01
C LEU A 82 16.17 -1.59 -3.07
N ILE A 83 17.15 -0.96 -3.74
CA ILE A 83 18.04 -1.58 -4.73
C ILE A 83 19.50 -1.17 -4.43
N PRO A 84 20.07 -1.58 -3.28
CA PRO A 84 21.41 -1.15 -2.84
C PRO A 84 22.55 -1.71 -3.71
N ARG A 85 22.28 -2.70 -4.56
CA ARG A 85 23.28 -3.27 -5.48
C ARG A 85 23.58 -2.39 -6.68
N ASP A 86 22.69 -1.43 -6.97
CA ASP A 86 22.86 -0.45 -8.05
C ASP A 86 23.46 0.87 -7.50
N CYS A 87 24.11 0.84 -6.33
CA CYS A 87 24.91 1.96 -5.81
C CYS A 87 26.12 2.23 -6.72
N PRO A 88 26.37 3.49 -7.12
CA PRO A 88 27.59 3.87 -7.82
C PRO A 88 28.87 3.45 -7.08
#